data_AF-A0A3N0DTX7-F1
#
_entry.id   AF-A0A3N0DTX7-F1
#
_cell.length_a   1.000
_cell.length_b   1.000
_cell.length_c   1.000
_cell.angle_alpha   90.00
_cell.angle_beta   90.00
_cell.angle_gamma   90.00
#
_symmetry.space_group_name_H-M   'P 1'
#
loop_
_entity.id
_entity.type
_entity.pdbx_description
1 polymer ?
#
loop_
_entity_poly.entity_id
_entity_poly.type
_entity_poly.pdbx_seq_one_letter_code
_entity_poly.pdbx_strand_id
1 'polypeptide(L)' 'MLEFIRRITKGRTEDGASAVEYGLLVAGIAALIVAVVFIFGGVIKDVFSKTCGKVSSGVSGTYNSAATC' A
#
# COMPACT_ATOMS: atom_id res chain seq x y z
N MET A 1 -17.83 -32.16 35.36
CA MET A 1 -18.09 -31.14 34.30
C MET A 1 -17.26 -29.86 34.46
N LEU A 2 -16.76 -29.54 35.66
CA LEU A 2 -15.92 -28.34 35.91
C LEU A 2 -14.50 -28.40 35.32
N GLU A 3 -13.97 -29.61 35.08
CA GLU A 3 -12.62 -29.80 34.51
C GLU A 3 -12.50 -29.41 33.02
N PHE A 4 -13.60 -29.46 32.27
CA PHE A 4 -13.61 -29.15 30.83
C PHE A 4 -13.51 -27.63 30.58
N ILE A 5 -14.22 -26.82 31.37
CA ILE A 5 -14.22 -25.35 31.28
C ILE A 5 -12.86 -24.76 31.71
N ARG A 6 -12.20 -25.40 32.67
CA ARG A 6 -10.88 -24.95 33.17
C ARG A 6 -9.77 -25.14 32.14
N ARG A 7 -9.88 -26.12 31.22
CA ARG A 7 -8.93 -26.30 30.11
C ARG A 7 -9.08 -25.26 29.00
N ILE A 8 -10.31 -24.82 28.72
CA ILE A 8 -10.58 -23.84 27.64
C ILE A 8 -10.07 -22.44 28.02
N THR A 9 -10.15 -22.06 29.30
CA THR A 9 -9.75 -20.72 29.75
C THR A 9 -8.23 -20.58 29.93
N LYS A 10 -7.51 -21.69 30.18
CA LYS A 10 -6.06 -21.68 30.45
C LYS A 10 -5.19 -21.44 29.20
N GLY A 11 -5.70 -21.65 27.99
CA GLY A 11 -4.94 -21.51 26.73
C GLY A 11 -5.32 -20.30 25.87
N ARG A 12 -6.01 -19.30 26.43
CA ARG A 12 -6.63 -18.20 25.65
C ARG A 12 -6.12 -16.79 25.99
N THR A 13 -5.25 -16.66 26.98
CA THR A 13 -4.86 -15.35 27.54
C THR A 13 -3.49 -14.85 27.04
N GLU A 14 -2.58 -15.74 26.61
CA GLU A 14 -1.19 -15.35 26.35
C GLU A 14 -0.85 -15.20 24.85
N ASP A 15 -1.52 -15.97 23.97
CA ASP A 15 -1.22 -15.97 22.52
C ASP A 15 -1.90 -14.83 21.75
N GLY A 16 -3.01 -14.31 22.26
CA GLY A 16 -3.82 -13.27 21.61
C GLY A 16 -3.31 -11.84 21.83
N ALA A 17 -2.81 -11.53 23.03
CA ALA A 17 -2.28 -10.20 23.36
C ALA A 17 -0.98 -9.89 22.59
N SER A 18 -0.14 -10.90 22.39
CA SER A 18 1.11 -10.81 21.61
C SER A 18 0.86 -10.59 20.11
N ALA A 19 -0.26 -11.10 19.56
CA ALA A 19 -0.57 -10.98 18.13
C ALA A 19 -0.90 -9.53 17.71
N VAL A 20 -1.46 -8.73 18.62
CA VAL A 20 -1.89 -7.36 18.31
C VAL A 20 -0.73 -6.36 18.39
N GLU A 21 0.28 -6.58 19.23
CA GLU A 21 1.46 -5.70 19.31
C GLU A 21 2.24 -5.69 17.99
N TYR A 22 2.59 -6.88 17.48
CA TYR A 22 3.26 -6.98 16.19
C TYR A 22 2.32 -6.59 15.04
N GLY A 23 1.02 -6.90 15.14
CA GLY A 23 0.01 -6.49 14.18
C GLY A 23 -0.13 -4.98 14.04
N LEU A 24 -0.04 -4.23 15.15
CA LEU A 24 -0.13 -2.77 15.16
C LEU A 24 1.13 -2.12 14.57
N LEU A 25 2.32 -2.67 14.83
CA LEU A 25 3.54 -2.17 14.18
C LEU A 25 3.51 -2.38 12.66
N VAL A 26 3.07 -3.56 12.22
CA VAL A 26 2.90 -3.85 10.79
C VAL A 26 1.85 -2.95 10.16
N ALA A 27 0.71 -2.71 10.84
CA ALA A 27 -0.32 -1.80 10.38
C ALA A 27 0.18 -0.35 10.25
N GLY A 28 1.00 0.10 11.19
CA GLY A 28 1.63 1.43 11.14
C GLY A 28 2.55 1.60 9.93
N ILE A 29 3.40 0.61 9.65
CA ILE A 29 4.27 0.62 8.46
C ILE A 29 3.43 0.55 7.18
N ALA A 30 2.41 -0.30 7.14
CA ALA A 30 1.52 -0.38 5.98
C ALA A 30 0.82 0.96 5.70
N ALA A 31 0.32 1.63 6.74
CA ALA A 31 -0.29 2.95 6.61
C ALA A 31 0.70 4.01 6.11
N LEU A 32 1.95 3.99 6.61
CA LEU A 32 3.03 4.86 6.16
C LEU A 32 3.29 4.68 4.66
N ILE A 33 3.51 3.44 4.21
CA ILE A 33 3.80 3.14 2.80
C ILE A 33 2.65 3.59 1.90
N VAL A 34 1.40 3.31 2.30
CA VAL A 34 0.22 3.74 1.57
C VAL A 34 0.15 5.26 1.45
N ALA A 35 0.40 5.99 2.55
CA ALA A 35 0.43 7.46 2.55
C ALA A 35 1.48 8.01 1.58
N VAL A 36 2.69 7.45 1.59
CA VAL A 36 3.77 7.85 0.66
C VAL A 36 3.35 7.60 -0.79
N VAL A 37 2.79 6.42 -1.10
CA VAL A 37 2.34 6.11 -2.47
C VAL A 37 1.27 7.10 -2.97
N PHE A 38 0.32 7.49 -2.13
CA PHE A 38 -0.71 8.46 -2.53
C PHE A 38 -0.15 9.87 -2.73
N ILE A 39 0.74 10.33 -1.85
CA ILE A 39 1.38 11.65 -1.95
C ILE A 39 2.24 11.72 -3.22
N PHE A 40 3.10 10.72 -3.43
CA PHE A 40 4.05 10.73 -4.54
C PHE A 40 3.41 10.30 -5.87
N GLY A 41 2.38 9.46 -5.85
CA GLY A 41 1.72 8.97 -7.05
C GLY A 41 1.14 10.07 -7.93
N GLY A 42 0.55 11.11 -7.32
CA GLY A 42 0.05 12.28 -8.05
C GLY A 42 1.18 13.06 -8.74
N VAL A 43 2.29 13.30 -8.03
CA VAL A 43 3.46 14.01 -8.56
C VAL A 43 4.10 13.25 -9.71
N ILE A 44 4.29 11.94 -9.54
CA ILE A 44 4.86 11.07 -10.57
C ILE A 44 3.99 11.10 -11.83
N LYS A 45 2.66 10.99 -11.67
CA LYS A 45 1.72 11.05 -12.79
C LYS A 45 1.80 12.38 -13.54
N ASP A 46 1.85 13.52 -12.84
CA ASP A 46 1.97 14.84 -13.46
C ASP A 46 3.28 14.99 -14.25
N VAL A 47 4.39 14.53 -13.70
CA VAL A 47 5.70 14.54 -14.37
C VAL A 47 5.69 13.67 -15.63
N PHE A 48 5.11 12.47 -15.56
CA PHE A 48 4.97 11.59 -16.72
C PHE A 48 4.04 12.19 -17.78
N SER A 49 2.90 12.76 -17.41
CA SER A 49 2.00 13.44 -18.35
C SER A 49 2.66 14.62 -19.05
N LYS A 50 3.42 15.45 -18.32
CA LYS A 50 4.18 16.57 -18.91
C LYS A 50 5.29 16.09 -19.84
N THR A 51 5.97 15.02 -19.47
CA THR A 51 7.03 14.43 -20.31
C THR A 51 6.44 13.83 -21.58
N CYS A 52 5.34 13.09 -21.46
CA CYS A 52 4.58 12.54 -22.59
C CYS A 52 4.15 13.65 -23.57
N GLY A 53 3.62 14.76 -23.05
CA GLY A 53 3.25 15.92 -23.87
C GLY A 53 4.43 16.55 -24.61
N LYS A 54 5.60 16.67 -23.95
CA LYS A 54 6.83 17.20 -24.57
C LYS A 54 7.43 16.24 -25.61
N VAL A 55 7.43 14.93 -25.33
CA VAL A 55 7.90 13.91 -26.28
C VAL A 55 7.01 13.91 -27.52
N SER A 56 5.68 13.94 -27.35
CA SER A 56 4.72 14.03 -28.46
C SER A 56 4.92 15.31 -29.29
N SER A 57 5.12 16.46 -28.62
CA SER A 57 5.29 17.75 -29.31
C SER A 57 6.65 17.92 -30.00
N GLY A 58 7.72 17.36 -29.42
CA GLY A 58 9.07 17.39 -29.97
C GLY A 58 9.27 16.46 -31.16
N VAL A 59 8.39 15.47 -31.32
CA VAL A 59 8.29 14.64 -32.52
C VAL A 59 7.34 15.34 -33.50
N SER A 60 7.84 16.33 -34.23
CA SER A 60 7.06 17.08 -35.23
C SER A 60 6.84 16.32 -36.56
N GLY A 61 6.78 14.98 -36.51
CA GLY A 61 6.49 14.12 -37.67
C GLY A 61 5.24 13.29 -37.42
N THR A 62 4.42 13.10 -38.44
CA THR A 62 3.19 12.29 -38.48
C THR A 62 3.47 10.81 -38.17
N TYR A 63 3.77 10.50 -36.92
CA TYR A 63 3.59 9.17 -36.38
C TYR A 63 2.25 9.21 -35.65
N ASN A 64 1.35 8.29 -35.98
CA ASN A 64 0.16 8.01 -35.18
C ASN A 64 0.63 7.37 -33.86
N SER A 65 1.38 8.13 -33.07
CA SER A 65 1.70 7.80 -31.70
C SER A 65 0.42 8.04 -30.94
N ALA A 66 -0.44 7.02 -30.92
CA ALA A 66 -1.10 6.63 -29.68
C ALA A 66 0.02 6.37 -28.67
N ALA A 67 0.67 7.45 -28.19
CA ALA A 67 1.49 7.40 -27.02
C ALA A 67 0.49 6.96 -25.95
N THR A 68 0.52 5.69 -25.57
CA THR A 68 -0.29 5.15 -24.49
C THR A 68 0.35 5.51 -23.15
N CYS A 69 0.80 6.76 -23.07
CA CYS A 69 0.91 7.58 -21.89
C CYS A 69 -0.18 8.67 -22.00
#